data_AF-A0A1H3GHU5-F1
#
_entry.id   AF-A0A1H3GHU5-F1
#
_cell.length_a   1.000
_cell.length_b   1.000
_cell.length_c   1.000
_cell.angle_alpha   90.00
_cell.angle_beta   90.00
_cell.angle_gamma   90.00
#
_symmetry.space_group_name_H-M   'P 1'
#
loop_
_entity.id
_entity.type
_entity.pdbx_description
1 polymer ?
#
loop_
_entity_poly.entity_id
_entity_poly.type
_entity_poly.pdbx_seq_one_letter_code
_entity_poly.pdbx_strand_id
1 'polypeptide(L)'
;MKKLINKTVILLSFLLVLGACDDKEIIELNPDANTEVSLSTSAVLLTEDTATDEILTVSWTDPNFGFDAAASYQILMDFAGGDFSAPQISAVGSSLSKVFTVEELNGKLLSLGIKPTEETDVELIVQTTLSDAQVMLSEPITLTVTAYSSLLDLSTAWGVVGSATPGAWGNENIPDIPFYTTSTPNVFVAYANLRDGEIKFRKDNLWTENYGDTGMDGTLDNAGDNITVSAGSYKITINLDALTWEMEEYTWGLVGSATPNGWDGPDFKLEYNSYQDNWVGMVTLTDGEFKFRFNNDWGLNYGDTGFDGSLETGGDNIAVSAGHYLVTFDLNNLTYTFEETDVWGLVGDATPNAWDGPDTKFIPDFGINEGYYYINGIELTDGEIKVRQNDAWGLNYGDDGNDGSLEANGANIPVTAGTYNIEVNFSVTPPTIAVYAW
;
A
#
# COMPACT_ATOMS: atom_id res chain seq x y z
N MET A 1 -44.89 -86.26 -25.01
CA MET A 1 -44.91 -84.93 -25.65
C MET A 1 -44.87 -83.77 -24.65
N LYS A 2 -45.72 -83.71 -23.61
CA LYS A 2 -45.72 -82.60 -22.62
C LYS A 2 -44.39 -82.35 -21.87
N LYS A 3 -43.61 -83.41 -21.56
CA LYS A 3 -42.29 -83.28 -20.89
C LYS A 3 -41.15 -82.78 -21.80
N LEU A 4 -41.26 -82.95 -23.12
CA LEU A 4 -40.27 -82.39 -24.06
C LEU A 4 -40.54 -80.90 -24.28
N ILE A 5 -41.80 -80.50 -24.44
CA ILE A 5 -42.20 -79.11 -24.67
C ILE A 5 -41.77 -78.19 -23.51
N ASN A 6 -41.92 -78.62 -22.25
CA ASN A 6 -41.44 -77.82 -21.11
C ASN A 6 -39.91 -77.66 -21.10
N LYS A 7 -39.14 -78.65 -21.55
CA LYS A 7 -37.67 -78.55 -21.60
C LYS A 7 -37.21 -77.64 -22.75
N THR A 8 -37.91 -77.66 -23.88
CA THR A 8 -37.60 -76.77 -25.01
C THR A 8 -38.01 -75.32 -24.73
N VAL A 9 -39.13 -75.09 -24.05
CA VAL A 9 -39.57 -73.73 -23.65
C VAL A 9 -38.65 -73.14 -22.59
N ILE A 10 -38.16 -73.94 -21.63
CA ILE A 10 -37.16 -73.49 -20.62
C ILE A 10 -35.81 -73.18 -21.28
N LEU A 11 -35.36 -73.98 -22.25
CA LEU A 11 -34.10 -73.72 -22.97
C LEU A 11 -34.19 -72.48 -23.89
N LEU A 12 -35.35 -72.27 -24.52
CA LEU A 12 -35.61 -71.10 -25.37
C LEU A 12 -35.79 -69.81 -24.56
N SER A 13 -36.36 -69.90 -23.34
CA SER A 13 -36.46 -68.78 -22.40
C SER A 13 -35.13 -68.46 -21.70
N PHE A 14 -34.24 -69.45 -21.51
CA PHE A 14 -32.86 -69.18 -21.06
C PHE A 14 -32.00 -68.54 -22.17
N LEU A 15 -32.27 -68.83 -23.44
CA LEU A 15 -31.58 -68.19 -24.57
C LEU A 15 -32.01 -66.73 -24.79
N LEU A 16 -33.23 -66.35 -24.40
CA LEU A 16 -33.77 -64.98 -24.53
C LEU A 16 -33.27 -64.02 -23.44
N VAL A 17 -32.65 -64.51 -22.37
CA VAL A 17 -32.11 -63.67 -21.27
C VAL A 17 -30.63 -63.31 -21.47
N LEU A 18 -29.96 -63.88 -22.48
CA LEU A 18 -28.54 -63.60 -22.79
C LEU A 18 -28.35 -62.47 -23.84
N GLY A 19 -29.42 -61.80 -24.25
CA GLY A 19 -29.43 -60.81 -25.34
C GLY A 19 -29.81 -59.39 -24.92
N ALA A 20 -29.56 -59.01 -23.66
CA ALA A 20 -29.72 -57.63 -23.19
C ALA A 20 -28.40 -57.13 -22.60
N CYS A 21 -27.38 -57.05 -23.46
CA CYS A 21 -26.28 -56.12 -23.24
C CYS A 21 -26.79 -54.79 -23.82
N ASP A 22 -27.15 -53.83 -22.97
CA ASP A 22 -27.21 -52.44 -23.42
C ASP A 22 -25.78 -52.10 -23.83
N ASP A 23 -25.53 -51.95 -25.13
CA ASP A 23 -24.32 -51.32 -25.65
C ASP A 23 -24.35 -49.87 -25.16
N LYS A 24 -23.82 -49.63 -23.96
CA LYS A 24 -23.54 -48.28 -23.50
C LYS A 24 -22.36 -47.80 -24.33
N GLU A 25 -22.60 -46.86 -25.25
CA GLU A 25 -21.53 -46.04 -25.80
C GLU A 25 -20.86 -45.31 -24.62
N ILE A 26 -19.67 -45.77 -24.25
CA ILE A 26 -18.82 -45.09 -23.28
C ILE A 26 -18.05 -44.06 -24.09
N ILE A 27 -18.33 -42.78 -23.83
CA ILE A 27 -17.51 -41.68 -24.33
C ILE A 27 -16.27 -41.63 -23.44
N GLU A 28 -15.11 -41.94 -24.01
CA GLU A 28 -13.82 -41.90 -23.32
C GLU A 28 -13.06 -40.62 -23.70
N LEU A 29 -12.44 -40.00 -22.71
CA LEU A 29 -11.53 -38.88 -22.93
C LEU A 29 -10.26 -39.38 -23.62
N ASN A 30 -9.85 -38.68 -24.69
CA ASN A 30 -8.57 -38.93 -25.35
C ASN A 30 -7.42 -38.70 -24.34
N PRO A 31 -6.63 -39.73 -24.00
CA PRO A 31 -5.53 -39.59 -23.04
C PRO A 31 -4.38 -38.71 -23.55
N ASP A 32 -4.32 -38.46 -24.86
CA ASP A 32 -3.33 -37.60 -25.50
C ASP A 32 -3.83 -36.14 -25.66
N ALA A 33 -5.00 -35.78 -25.12
CA ALA A 33 -5.51 -34.42 -25.17
C ALA A 33 -4.57 -33.47 -24.39
N ASN A 34 -4.04 -32.44 -25.07
CA ASN A 34 -3.14 -31.46 -24.49
C ASN A 34 -3.51 -30.03 -24.87
N THR A 35 -3.12 -29.09 -24.01
CA THR A 35 -3.27 -27.65 -24.20
C THR A 35 -1.88 -27.05 -24.33
N GLU A 36 -1.45 -26.72 -25.55
CA GLU A 36 -0.15 -26.08 -25.79
C GLU A 36 -0.33 -24.56 -25.74
N VAL A 37 0.34 -23.90 -24.79
CA VAL A 37 0.23 -22.46 -24.56
C VAL A 37 1.32 -21.71 -25.31
N SER A 38 0.97 -20.57 -25.88
CA SER A 38 1.88 -19.64 -26.54
C SER A 38 1.62 -18.20 -26.09
N LEU A 39 2.69 -17.43 -25.92
CA LEU A 39 2.63 -16.00 -25.61
C LEU A 39 2.99 -15.17 -26.85
N SER A 40 2.37 -14.01 -27.03
CA SER A 40 2.75 -13.07 -28.09
C SER A 40 4.15 -12.47 -27.91
N THR A 41 4.64 -12.45 -26.67
CA THR A 41 5.98 -12.03 -26.26
C THR A 41 6.39 -12.81 -25.01
N SER A 42 7.69 -12.99 -24.79
CA SER A 42 8.23 -13.64 -23.59
C SER A 42 8.61 -12.65 -22.48
N ALA A 43 8.55 -11.35 -22.77
CA ALA A 43 8.81 -10.30 -21.79
C ALA A 43 7.91 -9.09 -22.00
N VAL A 44 7.47 -8.46 -20.91
CA VAL A 44 6.66 -7.23 -20.92
C VAL A 44 7.15 -6.23 -19.87
N LEU A 45 7.23 -4.96 -20.27
CA LEU A 45 7.40 -3.82 -19.38
C LEU A 45 6.05 -3.13 -19.26
N LEU A 46 5.47 -3.12 -18.06
CA LEU A 46 4.18 -2.51 -17.78
C LEU A 46 4.43 -1.08 -17.29
N THR A 47 3.69 -0.12 -17.83
CA THR A 47 3.81 1.29 -17.44
C THR A 47 2.43 1.91 -17.34
N GLU A 48 2.23 2.81 -16.39
CA GLU A 48 0.95 3.51 -16.21
C GLU A 48 0.50 4.28 -17.46
N ASP A 49 1.44 4.93 -18.18
CA ASP A 49 1.16 5.71 -19.39
C ASP A 49 0.47 4.91 -20.51
N THR A 50 0.59 3.58 -20.49
CA THR A 50 0.03 2.66 -21.49
C THR A 50 -1.01 1.72 -20.88
N ALA A 51 -1.57 2.06 -19.71
CA ALA A 51 -2.50 1.21 -18.94
C ALA A 51 -3.61 0.54 -19.79
N THR A 52 -4.15 1.26 -20.77
CA THR A 52 -5.25 0.77 -21.63
C THR A 52 -4.80 0.01 -22.87
N ASP A 53 -3.50 -0.01 -23.18
CA ASP A 53 -2.96 -0.68 -24.36
C ASP A 53 -2.95 -2.20 -24.16
N GLU A 54 -3.20 -2.96 -25.24
CA GLU A 54 -3.04 -4.41 -25.25
C GLU A 54 -1.53 -4.77 -25.24
N ILE A 55 -1.10 -5.58 -24.27
CA ILE A 55 0.34 -5.86 -24.05
C ILE A 55 0.72 -7.32 -24.23
N LEU A 56 -0.18 -8.24 -23.89
CA LEU A 56 0.08 -9.66 -23.91
C LEU A 56 -1.14 -10.41 -24.43
N THR A 57 -0.93 -11.22 -25.47
CA THR A 57 -1.90 -12.25 -25.88
C THR A 57 -1.38 -13.61 -25.43
N VAL A 58 -2.20 -14.30 -24.65
CA VAL A 58 -2.03 -15.71 -24.31
C VAL A 58 -2.99 -16.51 -25.17
N SER A 59 -2.48 -17.47 -25.93
CA SER A 59 -3.30 -18.36 -26.76
C SER A 59 -2.91 -19.81 -26.55
N TRP A 60 -3.84 -20.73 -26.83
CA TRP A 60 -3.59 -22.15 -26.74
C TRP A 60 -4.29 -22.94 -27.83
N THR A 61 -3.79 -24.16 -28.06
CA THR A 61 -4.40 -25.11 -29.00
C THR A 61 -5.75 -25.60 -28.49
N ASP A 62 -6.70 -25.84 -29.40
CA ASP A 62 -7.96 -26.53 -29.11
C ASP A 62 -7.68 -28.02 -28.83
N PRO A 63 -7.84 -28.52 -27.59
CA PRO A 63 -7.47 -29.89 -27.29
C PRO A 63 -8.47 -30.89 -27.92
N ASN A 64 -7.96 -31.94 -28.56
CA ASN A 64 -8.81 -33.00 -29.08
C ASN A 64 -9.20 -33.99 -27.97
N PHE A 65 -10.34 -33.78 -27.34
CA PHE A 65 -10.87 -34.65 -26.27
C PHE A 65 -11.36 -36.02 -26.75
N GLY A 66 -11.43 -36.26 -28.07
CA GLY A 66 -12.04 -37.47 -28.64
C GLY A 66 -13.57 -37.39 -28.77
N PHE A 67 -14.17 -36.29 -28.32
CA PHE A 67 -15.60 -35.97 -28.44
C PHE A 67 -15.81 -34.44 -28.42
N ASP A 68 -17.01 -34.00 -28.79
CA ASP A 68 -17.39 -32.58 -28.74
C ASP A 68 -17.69 -32.17 -27.29
N ALA A 69 -16.81 -31.37 -26.69
CA ALA A 69 -16.89 -30.96 -25.30
C ALA A 69 -17.02 -29.45 -25.19
N ALA A 70 -17.93 -28.98 -24.33
CA ALA A 70 -18.04 -27.58 -23.98
C ALA A 70 -16.99 -27.21 -22.91
N ALA A 71 -15.72 -27.16 -23.32
CA ALA A 71 -14.62 -26.81 -22.44
C ALA A 71 -14.66 -25.33 -22.02
N SER A 72 -14.31 -25.07 -20.76
CA SER A 72 -13.99 -23.72 -20.28
C SER A 72 -12.53 -23.63 -19.88
N TYR A 73 -11.97 -22.44 -20.05
CA TYR A 73 -10.56 -22.15 -19.84
C TYR A 73 -10.40 -21.00 -18.85
N GLN A 74 -9.35 -21.11 -18.05
CA GLN A 74 -8.83 -20.01 -17.25
C GLN A 74 -7.30 -20.03 -17.27
N ILE A 75 -6.69 -18.86 -17.14
CA ILE A 75 -5.25 -18.69 -17.00
C ILE A 75 -4.95 -18.55 -15.51
N LEU A 76 -4.00 -19.35 -15.03
CA LEU A 76 -3.41 -19.28 -13.70
C LEU A 76 -2.04 -18.62 -13.82
N MET A 77 -1.72 -17.69 -12.93
CA MET A 77 -0.44 -16.98 -12.86
C MET A 77 0.16 -17.15 -11.47
N ASP A 78 1.42 -17.54 -11.40
CA ASP A 78 2.19 -17.64 -10.16
C ASP A 78 3.66 -17.23 -10.41
N PHE A 79 4.44 -17.02 -9.36
CA PHE A 79 5.89 -16.83 -9.48
C PHE A 79 6.52 -18.03 -10.19
N ALA A 80 7.60 -17.80 -10.95
CA ALA A 80 8.31 -18.90 -11.58
C ALA A 80 8.80 -19.93 -10.54
N GLY A 81 8.45 -21.20 -10.75
CA GLY A 81 8.72 -22.29 -9.80
C GLY A 81 7.73 -22.39 -8.63
N GLY A 82 6.67 -21.57 -8.64
CA GLY A 82 5.54 -21.69 -7.73
C GLY A 82 4.74 -22.98 -7.93
N ASP A 83 3.92 -23.34 -6.94
CA ASP A 83 3.11 -24.55 -6.97
C ASP A 83 1.65 -24.31 -7.40
N PHE A 84 1.30 -23.06 -7.73
CA PHE A 84 -0.05 -22.63 -8.09
C PHE A 84 -1.09 -22.97 -7.00
N SER A 85 -0.70 -22.96 -5.72
CA SER A 85 -1.62 -23.13 -4.59
C SER A 85 -2.45 -21.86 -4.30
N ALA A 86 -1.91 -20.69 -4.63
CA ALA A 86 -2.59 -19.39 -4.52
C ALA A 86 -2.36 -18.50 -5.76
N PRO A 87 -2.70 -18.98 -6.98
CA PRO A 87 -2.39 -18.26 -8.20
C PRO A 87 -3.38 -17.13 -8.45
N GLN A 88 -2.97 -16.17 -9.26
CA GLN A 88 -3.88 -15.18 -9.82
C GLN A 88 -4.62 -15.76 -11.02
N ILE A 89 -5.94 -15.58 -11.05
CA ILE A 89 -6.81 -16.25 -12.02
C ILE A 89 -7.37 -15.23 -13.02
N SER A 90 -7.38 -15.60 -14.30
CA SER A 90 -8.12 -14.91 -15.35
C SER A 90 -9.06 -15.89 -16.07
N ALA A 91 -10.36 -15.77 -15.83
CA ALA A 91 -11.36 -16.62 -16.48
C ALA A 91 -11.56 -16.18 -17.94
N VAL A 92 -11.52 -17.13 -18.87
CA VAL A 92 -11.60 -16.87 -20.32
C VAL A 92 -12.89 -17.47 -20.93
N GLY A 93 -13.48 -18.47 -20.27
CA GLY A 93 -14.67 -19.15 -20.80
C GLY A 93 -14.27 -20.08 -21.94
N SER A 94 -14.98 -20.06 -23.07
CA SER A 94 -14.73 -20.99 -24.19
C SER A 94 -13.77 -20.46 -25.27
N SER A 95 -13.20 -19.26 -25.10
CA SER A 95 -12.22 -18.72 -26.04
C SER A 95 -10.90 -19.49 -25.94
N LEU A 96 -10.14 -19.55 -27.03
CA LEU A 96 -8.79 -20.16 -27.09
C LEU A 96 -7.66 -19.13 -26.94
N SER A 97 -8.03 -17.91 -26.62
CA SER A 97 -7.09 -16.83 -26.35
C SER A 97 -7.68 -15.80 -25.40
N LYS A 98 -6.77 -15.10 -24.73
CA LYS A 98 -7.02 -13.92 -23.90
C LYS A 98 -6.01 -12.84 -24.26
N VAL A 99 -6.51 -11.64 -24.51
CA VAL A 99 -5.68 -10.43 -24.62
C VAL A 99 -5.78 -9.70 -23.28
N PHE A 100 -4.62 -9.36 -22.72
CA PHE A 100 -4.48 -8.54 -21.53
C PHE A 100 -4.11 -7.11 -21.92
N THR A 101 -4.76 -6.14 -21.29
CA THR A 101 -4.24 -4.77 -21.25
C THR A 101 -3.10 -4.66 -20.24
N VAL A 102 -2.31 -3.59 -20.31
CA VAL A 102 -1.26 -3.29 -19.33
C VAL A 102 -1.84 -3.24 -17.92
N GLU A 103 -2.94 -2.52 -17.71
CA GLU A 103 -3.61 -2.39 -16.40
C GLU A 103 -4.08 -3.75 -15.85
N GLU A 104 -4.76 -4.55 -16.68
CA GLU A 104 -5.31 -5.85 -16.25
C GLU A 104 -4.19 -6.79 -15.82
N LEU A 105 -3.11 -6.87 -16.60
CA LEU A 105 -1.97 -7.71 -16.26
C LEU A 105 -1.24 -7.18 -15.02
N ASN A 106 -1.01 -5.87 -14.94
CA ASN A 106 -0.32 -5.25 -13.80
C ASN A 106 -1.08 -5.50 -12.49
N GLY A 107 -2.40 -5.27 -12.46
CA GLY A 107 -3.21 -5.50 -11.27
C GLY A 107 -3.18 -6.94 -10.77
N LYS A 108 -3.15 -7.93 -11.69
CA LYS A 108 -2.98 -9.34 -11.32
C LYS A 108 -1.60 -9.60 -10.74
N LEU A 109 -0.53 -9.10 -11.36
CA LEU A 109 0.83 -9.30 -10.88
C LEU A 109 1.07 -8.64 -9.51
N LEU A 110 0.54 -7.43 -9.29
CA LEU A 110 0.60 -6.78 -7.98
C LEU A 110 -0.17 -7.59 -6.92
N SER A 111 -1.33 -8.15 -7.27
CA SER A 111 -2.10 -9.02 -6.36
C SER A 111 -1.38 -10.35 -6.04
N LEU A 112 -0.44 -10.77 -6.89
CA LEU A 112 0.45 -11.90 -6.64
C LEU A 112 1.62 -11.53 -5.70
N GLY A 113 1.86 -10.23 -5.46
CA GLY A 113 2.99 -9.74 -4.67
C GLY A 113 4.25 -9.44 -5.48
N ILE A 114 4.13 -9.28 -6.81
CA ILE A 114 5.25 -8.85 -7.66
C ILE A 114 5.66 -7.43 -7.26
N LYS A 115 6.95 -7.24 -7.00
CA LYS A 115 7.49 -5.93 -6.67
C LYS A 115 7.55 -5.04 -7.92
N PRO A 116 6.99 -3.82 -7.88
CA PRO A 116 7.12 -2.87 -8.97
C PRO A 116 8.57 -2.58 -9.35
N THR A 117 8.82 -2.24 -10.61
CA THR A 117 10.12 -1.83 -11.18
C THR A 117 11.24 -2.87 -11.15
N GLU A 118 11.00 -4.04 -10.54
CA GLU A 118 11.90 -5.19 -10.54
C GLU A 118 11.50 -6.16 -11.66
N GLU A 119 12.50 -6.64 -12.42
CA GLU A 119 12.30 -7.71 -13.38
C GLU A 119 12.06 -9.03 -12.63
N THR A 120 10.92 -9.66 -12.87
CA THR A 120 10.50 -10.90 -12.21
C THR A 120 9.98 -11.90 -13.23
N ASP A 121 10.37 -13.17 -13.09
CA ASP A 121 9.81 -14.25 -13.89
C ASP A 121 8.53 -14.80 -13.22
N VAL A 122 7.46 -14.89 -14.01
CA VAL A 122 6.20 -15.56 -13.64
C VAL A 122 5.92 -16.71 -14.59
N GLU A 123 5.14 -17.69 -14.13
CA GLU A 123 4.68 -18.80 -14.95
C GLU A 123 3.16 -18.73 -15.14
N LEU A 124 2.73 -18.98 -16.38
CA LEU A 124 1.34 -19.05 -16.77
C LEU A 124 0.98 -20.51 -17.08
N ILE A 125 -0.17 -20.96 -16.55
CA ILE A 125 -0.78 -22.25 -16.89
C ILE A 125 -2.20 -22.02 -17.40
N VAL A 126 -2.58 -22.70 -18.48
CA VAL A 126 -3.98 -22.76 -18.90
C VAL A 126 -4.62 -23.98 -18.26
N GLN A 127 -5.64 -23.74 -17.43
CA GLN A 127 -6.50 -24.78 -16.90
C GLN A 127 -7.71 -24.96 -17.82
N THR A 128 -7.88 -26.18 -18.31
CA THR A 128 -9.04 -26.63 -19.08
C THR A 128 -9.99 -27.41 -18.18
N THR A 129 -11.26 -27.01 -18.15
CA THR A 129 -12.30 -27.66 -17.35
C THR A 129 -13.39 -28.21 -18.27
N LEU A 130 -13.62 -29.51 -18.24
CA LEU A 130 -14.74 -30.17 -18.94
C LEU A 130 -15.92 -30.45 -18.01
N SER A 131 -15.63 -30.67 -16.72
CA SER A 131 -16.57 -30.82 -15.61
C SER A 131 -15.81 -30.68 -14.29
N ASP A 132 -16.52 -30.61 -13.16
CA ASP A 132 -15.90 -30.53 -11.82
C ASP A 132 -14.92 -31.69 -11.53
N ALA A 133 -15.08 -32.83 -12.21
CA ALA A 133 -14.23 -34.02 -12.04
C ALA A 133 -13.15 -34.17 -13.12
N GLN A 134 -13.13 -33.31 -14.14
CA GLN A 134 -12.24 -33.41 -15.30
C GLN A 134 -11.61 -32.05 -15.58
N VAL A 135 -10.45 -31.86 -14.96
CA VAL A 135 -9.61 -30.66 -15.07
C VAL A 135 -8.24 -31.08 -15.59
N MET A 136 -7.72 -30.36 -16.58
CA MET A 136 -6.39 -30.56 -17.14
C MET A 136 -5.62 -29.25 -17.08
N LEU A 137 -4.32 -29.34 -16.84
CA LEU A 137 -3.40 -28.20 -16.81
C LEU A 137 -2.43 -28.34 -18.00
N SER A 138 -2.11 -27.23 -18.64
CA SER A 138 -0.97 -27.17 -19.55
C SER A 138 0.35 -27.29 -18.81
N GLU A 139 1.44 -27.49 -19.55
CA GLU A 139 2.77 -27.16 -19.04
C GLU A 139 2.86 -25.65 -18.75
N PRO A 140 3.64 -25.22 -17.73
CA PRO A 140 3.86 -23.81 -17.45
C PRO A 140 4.67 -23.15 -18.56
N ILE A 141 4.33 -21.90 -18.88
CA ILE A 141 5.12 -21.04 -19.77
C ILE A 141 5.58 -19.80 -19.01
N THR A 142 6.88 -19.52 -19.07
CA THR A 142 7.49 -18.39 -18.38
C THR A 142 7.26 -17.08 -19.15
N LEU A 143 6.94 -16.03 -18.41
CA LEU A 143 6.89 -14.64 -18.86
C LEU A 143 7.74 -13.80 -17.91
N THR A 144 8.70 -13.06 -18.45
CA THR A 144 9.44 -12.06 -17.68
C THR A 144 8.65 -10.76 -17.64
N VAL A 145 8.36 -10.24 -16.45
CA VAL A 145 7.54 -9.04 -16.26
C VAL A 145 8.31 -7.97 -15.49
N THR A 146 8.06 -6.71 -15.82
CA THR A 146 8.38 -5.58 -14.94
C THR A 146 7.09 -4.81 -14.71
N ALA A 147 6.53 -4.96 -13.51
CA ALA A 147 5.29 -4.29 -13.11
C ALA A 147 5.55 -2.81 -12.79
N TYR A 148 4.53 -1.97 -12.88
CA TYR A 148 4.56 -0.61 -12.34
C TYR A 148 3.76 -0.54 -11.04
N SER A 149 4.09 0.43 -10.19
CA SER A 149 3.36 0.63 -8.93
C SER A 149 1.98 1.21 -9.24
N SER A 150 0.92 0.70 -8.61
CA SER A 150 -0.37 1.38 -8.62
C SER A 150 -0.42 2.56 -7.63
N LEU A 151 0.67 2.80 -6.89
CA LEU A 151 0.81 3.97 -6.05
C LEU A 151 1.08 5.18 -6.94
N LEU A 152 0.25 6.21 -6.77
CA LEU A 152 0.40 7.49 -7.43
C LEU A 152 1.63 8.20 -6.85
N ASP A 153 2.72 8.32 -7.58
CA ASP A 153 3.88 9.08 -7.11
C ASP A 153 3.75 10.56 -7.50
N LEU A 154 3.33 11.40 -6.55
CA LEU A 154 3.25 12.84 -6.74
C LEU A 154 4.59 13.55 -6.51
N SER A 155 5.68 12.86 -6.17
CA SER A 155 6.94 13.50 -5.77
C SER A 155 7.58 14.35 -6.88
N THR A 156 8.39 15.32 -6.45
CA THR A 156 9.17 16.18 -7.34
C THR A 156 10.62 16.24 -6.88
N ALA A 157 11.48 16.78 -7.73
CA ALA A 157 12.86 17.10 -7.35
C ALA A 157 12.98 18.35 -6.45
N TRP A 158 11.89 19.08 -6.20
CA TRP A 158 11.92 20.30 -5.38
C TRP A 158 11.69 19.95 -3.92
N GLY A 159 12.35 20.69 -3.03
CA GLY A 159 12.17 20.54 -1.60
C GLY A 159 12.27 21.86 -0.84
N VAL A 160 11.71 21.85 0.37
CA VAL A 160 11.84 22.90 1.38
C VAL A 160 13.02 22.55 2.30
N VAL A 161 13.97 23.48 2.39
CA VAL A 161 15.19 23.35 3.20
C VAL A 161 15.29 24.55 4.13
N GLY A 162 15.87 24.40 5.31
CA GLY A 162 16.29 25.53 6.14
C GLY A 162 16.29 25.21 7.62
N SER A 163 16.76 26.13 8.46
CA SER A 163 16.85 25.90 9.91
C SER A 163 15.52 25.48 10.56
N ALA A 164 14.38 25.79 9.92
CA ALA A 164 13.06 25.38 10.35
C ALA A 164 12.66 23.92 9.99
N THR A 165 13.37 23.25 9.06
CA THR A 165 13.01 21.92 8.53
C THR A 165 13.84 20.79 9.18
N PRO A 166 13.37 19.52 9.15
CA PRO A 166 14.06 18.35 9.71
C PRO A 166 15.54 18.20 9.33
N GLY A 167 15.87 18.51 8.07
CA GLY A 167 17.23 18.43 7.53
C GLY A 167 18.06 19.71 7.69
N ALA A 168 17.54 20.73 8.37
CA ALA A 168 18.17 22.05 8.48
C ALA A 168 18.60 22.61 7.10
N TRP A 169 19.81 23.16 6.97
CA TRP A 169 20.38 23.64 5.69
C TRP A 169 20.92 22.51 4.78
N GLY A 170 20.53 21.26 5.04
CA GLY A 170 20.89 20.05 4.33
C GLY A 170 21.53 19.00 5.24
N ASN A 171 21.05 17.77 5.14
CA ASN A 171 21.54 16.59 5.84
C ASN A 171 21.57 15.41 4.86
N GLU A 172 22.59 14.55 4.93
CA GLU A 172 22.72 13.40 4.03
C GLU A 172 21.72 12.27 4.30
N ASN A 173 21.21 12.21 5.54
CA ASN A 173 20.25 11.19 5.99
C ASN A 173 18.80 11.71 6.04
N ILE A 174 18.62 13.04 6.04
CA ILE A 174 17.30 13.67 6.10
C ILE A 174 17.17 14.59 4.89
N PRO A 175 16.47 14.15 3.82
CA PRO A 175 16.26 14.99 2.64
C PRO A 175 15.41 16.22 2.96
N ASP A 176 15.39 17.17 2.03
CA ASP A 176 14.48 18.30 2.10
C ASP A 176 13.02 17.81 2.16
N ILE A 177 12.13 18.60 2.78
CA ILE A 177 10.70 18.28 2.77
C ILE A 177 10.24 18.34 1.31
N PRO A 178 9.77 17.24 0.71
CA PRO A 178 9.49 17.20 -0.71
C PRO A 178 8.29 18.07 -1.07
N PHE A 179 8.37 18.68 -2.24
CA PHE A 179 7.21 19.20 -2.95
C PHE A 179 6.57 18.10 -3.79
N TYR A 180 5.27 18.19 -3.96
CA TYR A 180 4.43 17.29 -4.73
C TYR A 180 3.79 18.03 -5.91
N THR A 181 3.60 17.30 -7.00
CA THR A 181 2.91 17.80 -8.20
C THR A 181 1.45 18.11 -7.93
N THR A 182 0.92 19.04 -8.70
CA THR A 182 -0.52 19.33 -8.73
C THR A 182 -1.05 19.09 -10.14
N SER A 183 -2.37 19.16 -10.33
CA SER A 183 -2.98 19.15 -11.67
C SER A 183 -2.55 20.34 -12.55
N THR A 184 -1.94 21.38 -11.97
CA THR A 184 -1.43 22.54 -12.69
C THR A 184 0.07 22.39 -12.92
N PRO A 185 0.56 22.38 -14.17
CA PRO A 185 1.99 22.31 -14.46
C PRO A 185 2.78 23.41 -13.73
N ASN A 186 3.97 23.06 -13.24
CA ASN A 186 4.90 23.97 -12.54
C ASN A 186 4.35 24.62 -11.26
N VAL A 187 3.22 24.11 -10.75
CA VAL A 187 2.71 24.44 -9.41
C VAL A 187 2.88 23.22 -8.53
N PHE A 188 3.57 23.42 -7.40
CA PHE A 188 3.91 22.35 -6.47
C PHE A 188 3.49 22.71 -5.06
N VAL A 189 3.12 21.69 -4.28
CA VAL A 189 2.69 21.83 -2.88
C VAL A 189 3.55 20.99 -1.95
N ALA A 190 3.95 21.54 -0.82
CA ALA A 190 4.61 20.80 0.27
C ALA A 190 3.76 20.93 1.53
N TYR A 191 3.64 19.83 2.27
CA TYR A 191 3.03 19.82 3.60
C TYR A 191 4.15 19.70 4.62
N ALA A 192 4.38 20.77 5.38
CA ALA A 192 5.59 20.95 6.17
C ALA A 192 5.26 21.18 7.65
N ASN A 193 5.91 20.40 8.52
CA ASN A 193 5.98 20.69 9.95
C ASN A 193 7.27 21.46 10.22
N LEU A 194 7.15 22.71 10.65
CA LEU A 194 8.26 23.65 10.82
C LEU A 194 8.41 24.04 12.28
N ARG A 195 9.65 24.38 12.68
CA ARG A 195 9.95 25.15 13.89
C ARG A 195 10.21 26.62 13.55
N ASP A 196 10.33 27.47 14.58
CA ASP A 196 10.79 28.85 14.38
C ASP A 196 12.17 28.86 13.70
N GLY A 197 12.29 29.59 12.60
CA GLY A 197 13.53 29.59 11.83
C GLY A 197 13.38 30.20 10.44
N GLU A 198 14.14 29.65 9.51
CA GLU A 198 14.17 30.10 8.12
C GLU A 198 14.03 28.91 7.16
N ILE A 199 13.50 29.18 5.97
CA ILE A 199 13.41 28.23 4.84
C ILE A 199 13.90 28.85 3.52
N LYS A 200 14.16 27.97 2.57
CA LYS A 200 14.35 28.20 1.13
C LYS A 200 13.77 27.02 0.35
N PHE A 201 13.68 27.19 -0.96
CA PHE A 201 13.28 26.11 -1.87
C PHE A 201 14.46 25.77 -2.78
N ARG A 202 14.79 24.49 -2.91
CA ARG A 202 15.87 24.07 -3.79
C ARG A 202 15.52 22.79 -4.53
N LYS A 203 16.19 22.58 -5.66
CA LYS A 203 16.01 21.42 -6.50
C LYS A 203 17.11 20.40 -6.23
N ASP A 204 16.78 19.12 -6.32
CA ASP A 204 17.69 17.96 -6.23
C ASP A 204 18.44 17.88 -4.89
N ASN A 205 17.96 18.55 -3.84
CA ASN A 205 18.71 18.80 -2.59
C ASN A 205 20.06 19.53 -2.81
N LEU A 206 20.18 20.31 -3.90
CA LEU A 206 21.40 21.01 -4.30
C LEU A 206 21.20 22.53 -4.32
N TRP A 207 22.27 23.27 -4.04
CA TRP A 207 22.24 24.74 -4.08
C TRP A 207 22.36 25.34 -5.49
N THR A 208 22.47 24.51 -6.52
CA THR A 208 22.64 24.94 -7.91
C THR A 208 21.42 25.69 -8.46
N GLU A 209 20.22 25.26 -8.07
CA GLU A 209 18.96 25.88 -8.44
C GLU A 209 18.13 26.03 -7.16
N ASN A 210 18.05 27.25 -6.65
CA ASN A 210 17.34 27.55 -5.40
C ASN A 210 16.66 28.91 -5.46
N TYR A 211 15.55 29.03 -4.74
CA TYR A 211 14.77 30.25 -4.60
C TYR A 211 14.64 30.65 -3.13
N GLY A 212 14.57 31.97 -2.94
CA GLY A 212 14.22 32.64 -1.68
C GLY A 212 13.27 33.80 -1.98
N ASP A 213 13.11 34.71 -1.03
CA ASP A 213 12.25 35.89 -1.18
C ASP A 213 12.97 37.14 -0.65
N THR A 214 13.52 37.94 -1.56
CA THR A 214 14.25 39.16 -1.22
C THR A 214 13.29 40.31 -1.05
N GLY A 215 13.00 40.64 0.21
CA GLY A 215 12.05 41.71 0.54
C GLY A 215 10.73 41.19 1.11
N MET A 216 10.54 39.87 1.19
CA MET A 216 9.38 39.20 1.77
C MET A 216 8.07 39.64 1.11
N ASP A 217 8.07 39.69 -0.23
CA ASP A 217 6.96 40.19 -1.04
C ASP A 217 6.12 39.10 -1.72
N GLY A 218 6.47 37.82 -1.50
CA GLY A 218 5.81 36.66 -2.08
C GLY A 218 6.37 36.25 -3.45
N THR A 219 7.41 36.92 -3.94
CA THR A 219 8.06 36.59 -5.21
C THR A 219 9.24 35.65 -4.99
N LEU A 220 9.36 34.63 -5.85
CA LEU A 220 10.50 33.72 -5.87
C LEU A 220 11.68 34.36 -6.60
N ASP A 221 12.71 34.75 -5.85
CA ASP A 221 13.97 35.26 -6.37
C ASP A 221 15.00 34.15 -6.50
N ASN A 222 15.61 34.03 -7.68
CA ASN A 222 16.70 33.08 -7.89
C ASN A 222 17.87 33.41 -6.94
N ALA A 223 18.22 32.44 -6.09
CA ALA A 223 19.18 32.60 -5.01
C ALA A 223 18.90 33.80 -4.08
N GLY A 224 17.63 34.17 -3.90
CA GLY A 224 17.19 35.26 -3.01
C GLY A 224 17.44 35.00 -1.52
N ASP A 225 17.03 35.94 -0.69
CA ASP A 225 17.18 35.87 0.77
C ASP A 225 16.35 34.71 1.39
N ASN A 226 16.75 34.27 2.58
CA ASN A 226 16.01 33.25 3.32
C ASN A 226 14.65 33.77 3.78
N ILE A 227 13.66 32.89 3.85
CA ILE A 227 12.30 33.21 4.29
C ILE A 227 12.17 32.86 5.77
N THR A 228 11.89 33.84 6.63
CA THR A 228 11.62 33.59 8.06
C THR A 228 10.23 32.99 8.26
N VAL A 229 10.14 31.94 9.09
CA VAL A 229 8.90 31.21 9.40
C VAL A 229 8.76 30.98 10.92
N SER A 230 7.53 30.72 11.36
CA SER A 230 7.22 30.33 12.74
C SER A 230 6.92 28.84 12.83
N ALA A 231 6.93 28.29 14.04
CA ALA A 231 6.57 26.90 14.28
C ALA A 231 5.10 26.62 13.93
N GLY A 232 4.84 25.52 13.22
CA GLY A 232 3.50 25.12 12.81
C GLY A 232 3.47 24.07 11.70
N SER A 233 2.26 23.64 11.34
CA SER A 233 1.99 22.78 10.19
C SER A 233 1.42 23.61 9.06
N TYR A 234 2.08 23.57 7.91
CA TYR A 234 1.80 24.45 6.79
C TYR A 234 1.63 23.70 5.47
N LYS A 235 0.79 24.26 4.60
CA LYS A 235 0.86 24.00 3.16
C LYS A 235 1.64 25.13 2.52
N ILE A 236 2.70 24.79 1.82
CA ILE A 236 3.52 25.73 1.06
C ILE A 236 3.27 25.46 -0.42
N THR A 237 2.90 26.49 -1.18
CA THR A 237 2.71 26.40 -2.62
C THR A 237 3.79 27.22 -3.32
N ILE A 238 4.45 26.65 -4.33
CA ILE A 238 5.31 27.39 -5.26
C ILE A 238 4.73 27.32 -6.68
N ASN A 239 4.83 28.42 -7.42
CA ASN A 239 4.50 28.48 -8.84
C ASN A 239 5.73 28.97 -9.60
N LEU A 240 6.39 28.08 -10.34
CA LEU A 240 7.63 28.41 -11.05
C LEU A 240 7.40 29.13 -12.38
N ASP A 241 6.18 29.12 -12.92
CA ASP A 241 5.82 29.91 -14.11
C ASP A 241 5.57 31.38 -13.74
N ALA A 242 4.87 31.61 -12.62
CA ALA A 242 4.59 32.94 -12.09
C ALA A 242 5.71 33.50 -11.21
N LEU A 243 6.63 32.64 -10.74
CA LEU A 243 7.65 32.93 -9.74
C LEU A 243 7.06 33.51 -8.46
N THR A 244 6.06 32.83 -7.90
CA THR A 244 5.41 33.21 -6.64
C THR A 244 5.39 32.06 -5.65
N TRP A 245 5.33 32.37 -4.36
CA TRP A 245 5.09 31.39 -3.32
C TRP A 245 4.07 31.90 -2.30
N GLU A 246 3.41 30.97 -1.63
CA GLU A 246 2.51 31.25 -0.51
C GLU A 246 2.59 30.15 0.54
N MET A 247 2.21 30.48 1.77
CA MET A 247 2.18 29.54 2.89
C MET A 247 0.98 29.85 3.77
N GLU A 248 0.24 28.81 4.15
CA GLU A 248 -0.90 28.88 5.05
C GLU A 248 -0.87 27.73 6.06
N GLU A 249 -1.41 27.96 7.26
CA GLU A 249 -1.61 26.88 8.22
C GLU A 249 -2.51 25.81 7.61
N TYR A 250 -2.06 24.57 7.68
CA TYR A 250 -2.74 23.45 7.04
C TYR A 250 -2.51 22.17 7.82
N THR A 251 -3.54 21.74 8.54
CA THR A 251 -3.54 20.46 9.25
C THR A 251 -4.91 19.83 9.22
N TRP A 252 -4.91 18.51 9.04
CA TRP A 252 -6.06 17.66 9.31
C TRP A 252 -5.79 16.82 10.54
N GLY A 253 -6.82 16.62 11.37
CA GLY A 253 -6.66 15.80 12.56
C GLY A 253 -7.95 15.16 13.02
N LEU A 254 -7.80 14.19 13.93
CA LEU A 254 -8.89 13.50 14.60
C LEU A 254 -9.23 14.20 15.91
N VAL A 255 -10.52 14.51 16.09
CA VAL A 255 -11.07 15.11 17.30
C VAL A 255 -12.25 14.28 17.80
N GLY A 256 -12.37 14.02 19.10
CA GLY A 256 -13.50 13.27 19.62
C GLY A 256 -13.27 12.58 20.95
N SER A 257 -14.33 12.04 21.55
CA SER A 257 -14.24 11.32 22.83
C SER A 257 -13.35 10.08 22.76
N ALA A 258 -13.17 9.50 21.57
CA ALA A 258 -12.27 8.37 21.34
C ALA A 258 -10.79 8.76 21.22
N THR A 259 -10.48 10.03 20.91
CA THR A 259 -9.12 10.49 20.60
C THR A 259 -8.37 10.94 21.85
N PRO A 260 -7.01 11.00 21.83
CA PRO A 260 -6.22 11.31 23.03
C PRO A 260 -6.57 12.62 23.75
N ASN A 261 -7.01 13.64 22.99
CA ASN A 261 -7.27 14.99 23.51
C ASN A 261 -8.77 15.35 23.54
N GLY A 262 -9.67 14.39 23.30
CA GLY A 262 -11.10 14.65 23.40
C GLY A 262 -11.62 15.61 22.32
N TRP A 263 -12.67 16.36 22.66
CA TRP A 263 -13.29 17.38 21.78
C TRP A 263 -12.61 18.75 21.82
N ASP A 264 -11.73 18.97 22.80
CA ASP A 264 -11.08 20.27 23.06
C ASP A 264 -9.81 20.47 22.23
N GLY A 265 -9.16 19.38 21.80
CA GLY A 265 -7.92 19.41 21.04
C GLY A 265 -6.67 19.70 21.90
N PRO A 266 -5.50 19.95 21.27
CA PRO A 266 -5.28 19.91 19.82
C PRO A 266 -5.60 18.52 19.24
N ASP A 267 -5.98 18.49 17.98
CA ASP A 267 -6.40 17.27 17.28
C ASP A 267 -5.22 16.31 17.16
N PHE A 268 -5.52 15.01 17.11
CA PHE A 268 -4.50 14.04 16.71
C PHE A 268 -4.17 14.28 15.24
N LYS A 269 -2.97 14.79 14.96
CA LYS A 269 -2.56 15.21 13.62
C LYS A 269 -2.45 14.02 12.67
N LEU A 270 -2.99 14.19 11.46
CA LEU A 270 -2.72 13.30 10.33
C LEU A 270 -1.54 13.84 9.51
N GLU A 271 -0.84 12.95 8.83
CA GLU A 271 0.24 13.29 7.91
C GLU A 271 -0.22 13.06 6.47
N TYR A 272 0.32 13.84 5.54
CA TYR A 272 0.02 13.66 4.12
C TYR A 272 0.78 12.46 3.56
N ASN A 273 0.07 11.59 2.86
CA ASN A 273 0.61 10.48 2.08
C ASN A 273 0.52 10.81 0.60
N SER A 274 1.67 11.17 0.03
CA SER A 274 1.79 11.55 -1.38
C SER A 274 1.68 10.39 -2.36
N TYR A 275 1.77 9.14 -1.88
CA TYR A 275 1.69 7.94 -2.72
C TYR A 275 0.25 7.57 -3.09
N GLN A 276 -0.73 8.15 -2.39
CA GLN A 276 -2.15 7.93 -2.60
C GLN A 276 -2.97 9.22 -2.56
N ASP A 277 -2.31 10.38 -2.43
CA ASP A 277 -2.93 11.70 -2.28
C ASP A 277 -4.02 11.73 -1.20
N ASN A 278 -3.69 11.22 -0.02
CA ASN A 278 -4.60 11.15 1.13
C ASN A 278 -3.88 11.52 2.44
N TRP A 279 -4.62 11.58 3.54
CA TRP A 279 -4.09 11.87 4.87
C TRP A 279 -4.20 10.64 5.75
N VAL A 280 -3.16 10.36 6.53
CA VAL A 280 -3.02 9.11 7.27
C VAL A 280 -2.53 9.33 8.69
N GLY A 281 -2.87 8.42 9.60
CA GLY A 281 -2.43 8.49 10.99
C GLY A 281 -2.48 7.15 11.71
N MET A 282 -1.43 6.85 12.46
CA MET A 282 -1.34 5.68 13.35
C MET A 282 -1.80 6.09 14.75
N VAL A 283 -3.02 5.71 15.12
CA VAL A 283 -3.68 6.22 16.33
C VAL A 283 -4.13 5.09 17.25
N THR A 284 -4.09 5.36 18.56
CA THR A 284 -4.75 4.52 19.57
C THR A 284 -6.01 5.21 20.00
N LEU A 285 -7.16 4.55 19.80
CA LEU A 285 -8.49 5.06 20.10
C LEU A 285 -9.10 4.31 21.27
N THR A 286 -9.99 4.97 21.99
CA THR A 286 -10.86 4.35 23.02
C THR A 286 -12.29 4.22 22.49
N ASP A 287 -13.14 3.46 23.20
CA ASP A 287 -14.56 3.38 22.87
C ASP A 287 -15.18 4.80 22.88
N GLY A 288 -15.74 5.22 21.76
CA GLY A 288 -16.28 6.56 21.66
C GLY A 288 -16.57 6.97 20.23
N GLU A 289 -16.39 8.26 19.97
CA GLU A 289 -16.66 8.85 18.67
C GLU A 289 -15.52 9.80 18.28
N PHE A 290 -15.35 10.02 16.98
CA PHE A 290 -14.44 11.01 16.43
C PHE A 290 -14.98 11.71 15.18
N LYS A 291 -14.30 12.78 14.76
CA LYS A 291 -14.47 13.52 13.52
C LYS A 291 -13.12 13.95 12.96
N PHE A 292 -13.10 14.28 11.68
CA PHE A 292 -11.97 14.95 11.03
C PHE A 292 -12.18 16.45 11.10
N ARG A 293 -11.17 17.21 11.55
CA ARG A 293 -11.28 18.66 11.72
C ARG A 293 -10.07 19.36 11.11
N PHE A 294 -10.35 20.42 10.35
CA PHE A 294 -9.33 21.23 9.70
C PHE A 294 -8.81 22.30 10.64
N ASN A 295 -7.49 22.47 10.73
CA ASN A 295 -6.83 23.53 11.50
C ASN A 295 -7.29 23.66 12.95
N ASN A 296 -7.66 22.55 13.61
CA ASN A 296 -8.21 22.54 14.97
C ASN A 296 -9.46 23.43 15.15
N ASP A 297 -10.14 23.78 14.05
CA ASP A 297 -11.26 24.71 14.03
C ASP A 297 -12.52 24.05 13.47
N TRP A 298 -13.68 24.37 14.06
CA TRP A 298 -14.95 23.77 13.66
C TRP A 298 -15.51 24.29 12.33
N GLY A 299 -14.91 25.33 11.74
CA GLY A 299 -15.34 25.91 10.47
C GLY A 299 -15.39 24.92 9.32
N LEU A 300 -14.43 23.99 9.25
CA LEU A 300 -14.43 22.88 8.30
C LEU A 300 -14.11 21.57 9.02
N ASN A 301 -15.07 20.65 8.99
CA ASN A 301 -14.96 19.33 9.60
C ASN A 301 -15.78 18.31 8.81
N TYR A 302 -15.42 17.04 8.92
CA TYR A 302 -16.12 15.93 8.31
C TYR A 302 -16.54 14.89 9.34
N GLY A 303 -17.68 14.28 9.08
CA GLY A 303 -18.23 13.12 9.79
C GLY A 303 -18.87 12.16 8.79
N ASP A 304 -19.62 11.18 9.27
CA ASP A 304 -20.27 10.16 8.43
C ASP A 304 -21.73 9.99 8.88
N THR A 305 -22.65 10.52 8.07
CA THR A 305 -24.08 10.47 8.34
C THR A 305 -24.70 9.21 7.74
N GLY A 306 -24.88 8.19 8.58
CA GLY A 306 -25.42 6.91 8.15
C GLY A 306 -24.42 5.77 8.26
N PHE A 307 -23.16 6.08 8.58
CA PHE A 307 -22.08 5.12 8.81
C PHE A 307 -21.85 4.23 7.58
N ASP A 308 -21.78 4.85 6.41
CA ASP A 308 -21.62 4.18 5.12
C ASP A 308 -20.22 4.35 4.52
N GLY A 309 -19.30 5.03 5.23
CA GLY A 309 -17.93 5.27 4.81
C GLY A 309 -17.77 6.50 3.91
N SER A 310 -18.85 7.23 3.62
CA SER A 310 -18.83 8.52 2.94
C SER A 310 -18.59 9.65 3.95
N LEU A 311 -17.80 10.65 3.55
CA LEU A 311 -17.53 11.84 4.35
C LEU A 311 -18.47 12.98 3.95
N GLU A 312 -19.21 13.51 4.92
CA GLU A 312 -19.99 14.72 4.76
C GLU A 312 -19.43 15.88 5.56
N THR A 313 -19.37 17.05 4.93
CA THR A 313 -19.06 18.30 5.64
C THR A 313 -20.07 18.53 6.76
N GLY A 314 -19.59 18.55 8.00
CA GLY A 314 -20.44 18.69 9.18
C GLY A 314 -21.32 17.48 9.49
N GLY A 315 -21.04 16.30 8.92
CA GLY A 315 -21.80 15.06 9.16
C GLY A 315 -21.78 14.57 10.61
N ASP A 316 -22.49 13.49 10.91
CA ASP A 316 -22.56 12.92 12.26
C ASP A 316 -21.19 12.41 12.76
N ASN A 317 -21.03 12.27 14.07
CA ASN A 317 -19.80 11.72 14.65
C ASN A 317 -19.62 10.25 14.23
N ILE A 318 -18.36 9.84 13.99
CA ILE A 318 -18.01 8.49 13.61
C ILE A 318 -17.77 7.66 14.87
N ALA A 319 -18.56 6.63 15.10
CA ALA A 319 -18.39 5.72 16.24
C ALA A 319 -17.20 4.77 16.00
N VAL A 320 -16.42 4.52 17.06
CA VAL A 320 -15.26 3.63 17.02
C VAL A 320 -15.11 2.87 18.32
N SER A 321 -14.54 1.66 18.24
CA SER A 321 -14.20 0.85 19.40
C SER A 321 -12.76 1.12 19.84
N ALA A 322 -12.43 0.75 21.07
CA ALA A 322 -11.07 0.82 21.56
C ALA A 322 -10.14 -0.10 20.76
N GLY A 323 -9.01 0.44 20.30
CA GLY A 323 -8.07 -0.29 19.46
C GLY A 323 -6.96 0.57 18.90
N HIS A 324 -6.11 -0.04 18.07
CA HIS A 324 -5.03 0.61 17.35
C HIS A 324 -5.38 0.60 15.87
N TYR A 325 -5.29 1.76 15.21
CA TYR A 325 -5.82 1.93 13.88
C TYR A 325 -4.84 2.67 12.97
N LEU A 326 -4.78 2.23 11.72
CA LEU A 326 -4.38 3.06 10.59
C LEU A 326 -5.64 3.77 10.11
N VAL A 327 -5.69 5.08 10.31
CA VAL A 327 -6.76 5.92 9.80
C VAL A 327 -6.31 6.52 8.48
N THR A 328 -7.15 6.38 7.45
CA THR A 328 -6.98 7.01 6.14
C THR A 328 -8.14 7.96 5.88
N PHE A 329 -7.82 9.18 5.47
CA PHE A 329 -8.76 10.27 5.19
C PHE A 329 -8.52 10.78 3.76
N ASP A 330 -9.46 10.46 2.87
CA ASP A 330 -9.36 10.73 1.44
C ASP A 330 -10.34 11.85 1.05
N LEU A 331 -9.78 13.03 0.81
CA LEU A 331 -10.54 14.21 0.38
C LEU A 331 -10.89 14.20 -1.11
N ASN A 332 -10.20 13.40 -1.92
CA ASN A 332 -10.44 13.30 -3.35
C ASN A 332 -11.69 12.47 -3.63
N ASN A 333 -11.85 11.36 -2.89
CA ASN A 333 -13.00 10.47 -2.99
C ASN A 333 -14.10 10.75 -1.94
N LEU A 334 -13.80 11.60 -0.95
CA LEU A 334 -14.67 11.86 0.20
C LEU A 334 -15.02 10.58 0.95
N THR A 335 -13.99 9.79 1.26
CA THR A 335 -14.11 8.53 2.02
C THR A 335 -13.07 8.47 3.13
N TYR A 336 -13.26 7.54 4.07
CA TYR A 336 -12.29 7.25 5.11
C TYR A 336 -12.26 5.75 5.43
N THR A 337 -11.15 5.30 5.99
CA THR A 337 -11.03 3.98 6.62
C THR A 337 -10.34 4.11 7.97
N PHE A 338 -10.61 3.15 8.87
CA PHE A 338 -9.90 2.99 10.13
C PHE A 338 -9.70 1.49 10.33
N GLU A 339 -8.54 1.01 9.88
CA GLU A 339 -8.21 -0.41 9.87
C GLU A 339 -7.44 -0.78 11.12
N GLU A 340 -7.87 -1.81 11.85
CA GLU A 340 -7.12 -2.29 13.01
C GLU A 340 -5.75 -2.79 12.57
N THR A 341 -4.71 -2.27 13.20
CA THR A 341 -3.32 -2.64 12.91
C THR A 341 -2.45 -2.42 14.13
N ASP A 342 -1.29 -3.07 14.14
CA ASP A 342 -0.28 -2.80 15.15
C ASP A 342 0.35 -1.42 14.94
N VAL A 343 0.49 -0.66 16.00
CA VAL A 343 1.14 0.66 16.00
C VAL A 343 2.46 0.58 16.77
N TRP A 344 3.52 1.17 16.21
CA TRP A 344 4.80 1.32 16.91
C TRP A 344 4.85 2.66 17.61
N GLY A 345 5.38 2.67 18.84
CA GLY A 345 5.48 3.86 19.66
C GLY A 345 6.86 4.01 20.30
N LEU A 346 7.28 5.27 20.46
CA LEU A 346 8.41 5.66 21.29
C LEU A 346 7.93 6.04 22.70
N VAL A 347 8.55 5.44 23.70
CA VAL A 347 8.24 5.61 25.13
C VAL A 347 9.53 5.81 25.92
N GLY A 348 9.47 6.45 27.09
CA GLY A 348 10.62 6.58 27.99
C GLY A 348 10.59 7.88 28.76
N ASP A 349 11.36 8.00 29.85
CA ASP A 349 11.37 9.21 30.68
C ASP A 349 11.89 10.46 29.95
N ALA A 350 12.59 10.27 28.83
CA ALA A 350 12.95 11.35 27.91
C ALA A 350 11.78 11.86 27.04
N THR A 351 10.70 11.08 26.87
CA THR A 351 9.57 11.38 25.98
C THR A 351 8.46 12.18 26.70
N PRO A 352 7.55 12.87 25.98
CA PRO A 352 6.51 13.71 26.59
C PRO A 352 5.60 13.00 27.61
N ASN A 353 5.35 11.71 27.43
CA ASN A 353 4.43 10.91 28.25
C ASN A 353 5.14 9.85 29.12
N ALA A 354 6.46 9.96 29.28
CA ALA A 354 7.28 9.08 30.12
C ALA A 354 7.06 7.58 29.81
N TRP A 355 7.17 6.70 30.82
CA TRP A 355 6.98 5.25 30.70
C TRP A 355 5.52 4.79 30.67
N ASP A 356 4.60 5.68 31.06
CA ASP A 356 3.17 5.40 31.21
C ASP A 356 2.42 5.56 29.88
N GLY A 357 2.97 6.32 28.93
CA GLY A 357 2.34 6.57 27.65
C GLY A 357 1.13 7.54 27.75
N PRO A 358 0.33 7.69 26.68
CA PRO A 358 0.45 6.98 25.41
C PRO A 358 1.75 7.31 24.67
N ASP A 359 2.27 6.35 23.90
CA ASP A 359 3.55 6.51 23.23
C ASP A 359 3.44 7.51 22.07
N THR A 360 4.53 8.20 21.76
CA THR A 360 4.61 8.96 20.51
C THR A 360 4.65 7.98 19.35
N LYS A 361 3.68 8.03 18.45
CA LYS A 361 3.50 7.03 17.41
C LYS A 361 4.47 7.26 16.25
N PHE A 362 5.08 6.18 15.80
CA PHE A 362 5.79 6.15 14.54
C PHE A 362 4.81 6.09 13.38
N ILE A 363 5.19 6.69 12.27
CA ILE A 363 4.45 6.67 11.02
C ILE A 363 5.22 5.81 10.03
N PRO A 364 4.61 4.76 9.43
CA PRO A 364 5.31 3.96 8.43
C PRO A 364 5.65 4.79 7.18
N ASP A 365 6.67 4.36 6.45
CA ASP A 365 6.82 4.75 5.06
C ASP A 365 5.63 4.19 4.26
N PHE A 366 4.68 5.05 3.89
CA PHE A 366 3.52 4.66 3.08
C PHE A 366 3.85 4.48 1.59
N GLY A 367 5.13 4.65 1.23
CA GLY A 367 5.62 4.55 -0.13
C GLY A 367 6.44 3.31 -0.40
N ILE A 368 7.76 3.52 -0.53
CA ILE A 368 8.67 2.60 -1.21
C ILE A 368 9.36 1.66 -0.21
N ASN A 369 9.66 2.13 1.00
CA ASN A 369 10.47 1.37 1.96
C ASN A 369 9.60 0.67 3.00
N GLU A 370 8.96 -0.43 2.60
CA GLU A 370 8.21 -1.26 3.54
C GLU A 370 9.06 -1.62 4.77
N GLY A 371 8.47 -1.45 5.96
CA GLY A 371 9.14 -1.73 7.22
C GLY A 371 9.95 -0.58 7.82
N TYR A 372 10.00 0.58 7.16
CA TYR A 372 10.56 1.81 7.74
C TYR A 372 9.48 2.62 8.46
N TYR A 373 9.87 3.22 9.58
CA TYR A 373 8.99 3.93 10.49
C TYR A 373 9.69 5.19 11.02
N TYR A 374 8.98 6.31 11.01
CA TYR A 374 9.56 7.62 11.31
C TYR A 374 8.80 8.35 12.43
N ILE A 375 9.56 9.03 13.28
CA ILE A 375 9.10 10.15 14.08
C ILE A 375 9.94 11.35 13.65
N ASN A 376 9.30 12.39 13.14
CA ASN A 376 10.00 13.61 12.76
C ASN A 376 9.81 14.65 13.85
N GLY A 377 10.93 15.09 14.40
CA GLY A 377 10.98 16.28 15.20
C GLY A 377 10.48 16.21 16.64
N ILE A 378 10.64 15.05 17.28
CA ILE A 378 10.28 14.88 18.69
C ILE A 378 11.23 15.65 19.60
N GLU A 379 10.69 16.40 20.55
CA GLU A 379 11.45 17.02 21.64
C GLU A 379 11.67 15.98 22.75
N LEU A 380 12.93 15.73 23.08
CA LEU A 380 13.37 14.82 24.14
C LEU A 380 14.08 15.59 25.25
N THR A 381 14.00 15.05 26.47
CA THR A 381 14.83 15.48 27.61
C THR A 381 15.99 14.50 27.84
N ASP A 382 16.92 14.82 28.75
CA ASP A 382 17.95 13.86 29.15
C ASP A 382 17.29 12.65 29.83
N GLY A 383 17.52 11.44 29.31
CA GLY A 383 16.90 10.24 29.83
C GLY A 383 17.09 9.03 28.93
N GLU A 384 16.10 8.15 28.92
CA GLU A 384 16.08 6.92 28.15
C GLU A 384 14.79 6.82 27.32
N ILE A 385 14.89 6.16 26.17
CA ILE A 385 13.78 5.82 25.28
C ILE A 385 13.75 4.33 24.97
N LYS A 386 12.62 3.88 24.44
CA LYS A 386 12.37 2.52 23.99
C LYS A 386 11.29 2.48 22.92
N VAL A 387 11.33 1.48 22.06
CA VAL A 387 10.31 1.25 21.04
C VAL A 387 9.41 0.11 21.50
N ARG A 388 8.09 0.30 21.53
CA ARG A 388 7.16 -0.79 21.85
C ARG A 388 5.92 -0.77 20.96
N GLN A 389 5.31 -1.94 20.83
CA GLN A 389 4.11 -2.13 20.03
C GLN A 389 2.86 -1.84 20.89
N ASN A 390 1.88 -1.16 20.31
CA ASN A 390 0.52 -1.07 20.85
C ASN A 390 0.43 -0.48 22.26
N ASP A 391 1.29 0.49 22.60
CA ASP A 391 1.37 1.09 23.95
C ASP A 391 1.55 0.04 25.07
N ALA A 392 2.13 -1.12 24.73
CA ALA A 392 2.18 -2.28 25.60
C ALA A 392 3.56 -2.92 25.63
N TRP A 393 3.89 -3.55 26.75
CA TRP A 393 5.20 -4.20 26.96
C TRP A 393 5.33 -5.58 26.31
N GLY A 394 4.28 -6.08 25.65
CA GLY A 394 4.27 -7.43 25.07
C GLY A 394 5.38 -7.65 24.04
N LEU A 395 5.54 -6.71 23.11
CA LEU A 395 6.64 -6.66 22.15
C LEU A 395 7.29 -5.28 22.21
N ASN A 396 8.57 -5.26 22.56
CA ASN A 396 9.36 -4.03 22.69
C ASN A 396 10.80 -4.30 22.27
N TYR A 397 11.46 -3.26 21.80
CA TYR A 397 12.83 -3.27 21.33
C TYR A 397 13.65 -2.23 22.09
N GLY A 398 14.85 -2.64 22.48
CA GLY A 398 15.90 -1.79 23.03
C GLY A 398 17.20 -2.03 22.28
N ASP A 399 18.29 -1.38 22.71
CA ASP A 399 19.60 -1.48 22.05
C ASP A 399 20.65 -1.94 23.08
N ASP A 400 21.01 -3.22 23.02
CA ASP A 400 22.02 -3.82 23.88
C ASP A 400 23.44 -3.42 23.42
N GLY A 401 23.86 -2.20 23.75
CA GLY A 401 25.20 -1.73 23.44
C GLY A 401 25.25 -0.34 22.84
N ASN A 402 24.10 0.26 22.55
CA ASN A 402 23.94 1.55 21.87
C ASN A 402 24.65 1.55 20.50
N ASP A 403 24.50 0.46 19.74
CA ASP A 403 25.12 0.28 18.42
C ASP A 403 24.14 0.47 17.24
N GLY A 404 22.88 0.79 17.54
CA GLY A 404 21.81 0.99 16.57
C GLY A 404 21.12 -0.30 16.13
N SER A 405 21.58 -1.47 16.57
CA SER A 405 20.87 -2.75 16.45
C SER A 405 19.80 -2.83 17.54
N LEU A 406 18.60 -3.29 17.17
CA LEU A 406 17.51 -3.46 18.10
C LEU A 406 17.33 -4.92 18.49
N GLU A 407 17.32 -5.19 19.79
CA GLU A 407 17.02 -6.49 20.37
C GLU A 407 15.64 -6.50 21.02
N ALA A 408 14.90 -7.59 20.80
CA ALA A 408 13.64 -7.81 21.49
C ALA A 408 13.88 -7.87 23.01
N ASN A 409 13.24 -6.97 23.76
CA ASN A 409 13.46 -6.75 25.19
C ASN A 409 14.88 -6.28 25.58
N GLY A 410 15.63 -5.68 24.65
CA GLY A 410 16.95 -5.09 24.92
C GLY A 410 16.91 -3.93 25.93
N ALA A 411 18.08 -3.44 26.29
CA ALA A 411 18.28 -2.30 27.19
C ALA A 411 17.63 -1.02 26.68
N ASN A 412 17.28 -0.11 27.59
CA ASN A 412 16.77 1.20 27.20
C ASN A 412 17.86 2.02 26.48
N ILE A 413 17.45 2.86 25.55
CA ILE A 413 18.34 3.65 24.70
C ILE A 413 18.54 5.02 25.35
N PRO A 414 19.76 5.39 25.78
CA PRO A 414 20.00 6.69 26.38
C PRO A 414 19.97 7.81 25.33
N VAL A 415 19.35 8.92 25.67
CA VAL A 415 19.27 10.13 24.84
C VAL A 415 19.59 11.38 25.66
N THR A 416 19.96 12.44 24.97
CA THR A 416 20.17 13.77 25.56
C THR A 416 19.03 14.70 25.18
N ALA A 417 18.88 15.79 25.93
CA ALA A 417 17.90 16.82 25.62
C ALA A 417 18.16 17.44 24.25
N GLY A 418 17.11 17.57 23.46
CA GLY A 418 17.19 18.08 22.10
C GLY A 418 15.95 17.73 21.29
N THR A 419 16.00 18.08 20.02
CA THR A 419 14.93 17.77 19.09
C THR A 419 15.47 16.80 18.05
N TYR A 420 14.75 15.72 17.78
CA TYR A 420 15.28 14.59 16.99
C TYR A 420 14.30 14.09 15.93
N ASN A 421 14.84 13.61 14.82
CA ASN A 421 14.18 12.68 13.91
C ASN A 421 14.64 11.26 14.27
N ILE A 422 13.72 10.31 14.34
CA ILE A 422 14.00 8.93 14.70
C ILE A 422 13.46 8.03 13.60
N GLU A 423 14.33 7.18 13.08
CA GLU A 423 14.00 6.12 12.12
C GLU A 423 14.13 4.76 12.79
N VAL A 424 13.14 3.90 12.58
CA VAL A 424 13.22 2.47 12.89
C VAL A 424 13.01 1.67 11.61
N ASN A 425 13.89 0.70 11.37
CA ASN A 425 13.84 -0.16 10.21
C ASN A 425 13.64 -1.62 10.65
N PHE A 426 12.43 -2.15 10.39
CA PHE A 426 12.05 -3.53 10.63
C PHE A 426 12.22 -4.44 9.40
N SER A 427 12.68 -3.90 8.26
CA SER A 427 12.93 -4.71 7.04
C SER A 427 14.20 -5.57 7.13
N VAL A 428 15.02 -5.37 8.17
CA VAL A 428 16.29 -6.07 8.40
C VAL A 428 16.26 -6.88 9.71
N THR A 429 17.18 -7.83 9.86
CA THR A 429 17.32 -8.64 11.08
C THR A 429 18.77 -8.64 11.57
N PRO A 430 19.07 -8.13 12.77
CA PRO A 430 18.14 -7.46 13.70
C PRO A 430 17.59 -6.13 13.13
N PRO A 431 16.40 -5.66 13.56
CA PRO A 431 15.91 -4.32 13.22
C PRO A 431 16.92 -3.25 13.66
N THR A 432 16.84 -2.05 13.09
CA THR A 432 17.76 -0.95 13.45
C THR A 432 17.01 0.30 13.88
N ILE A 433 17.66 1.12 14.70
CA ILE A 433 17.21 2.47 15.05
C ILE A 433 18.29 3.50 14.73
N ALA A 434 17.88 4.65 14.20
CA ALA A 434 18.74 5.80 14.03
C ALA A 434 18.09 7.05 14.62
N VAL A 435 18.87 7.84 15.35
CA VAL A 435 18.44 9.07 16.03
C VAL A 435 19.28 10.24 15.53
N TYR A 436 18.65 11.16 14.81
CA TYR A 436 19.28 12.31 14.17
C TYR A 436 18.79 13.60 14.82
N ALA A 437 19.67 14.56 15.09
CA ALA A 437 19.23 15.87 15.56
C ALA A 437 18.45 16.63 14.47
N TRP A 438 17.39 17.32 14.86
CA TRP A 438 16.61 18.27 14.04
C TRP A 438 17.32 19.64 14.00
#